data_AF-A0A0M2PHA5-F1
#
_entry.id   AF-A0A0M2PHA5-F1
#
_cell.length_a   1.000
_cell.length_b   1.000
_cell.length_c   1.000
_cell.angle_alpha   90.00
_cell.angle_beta   90.00
_cell.angle_gamma   90.00
#
_symmetry.space_group_name_H-M   'P 1'
#
loop_
_entity.id
_entity.type
_entity.pdbx_description
1 polymer ?
#
loop_
_entity_poly.entity_id
_entity_poly.type
_entity_poly.pdbx_seq_one_letter_code
_entity_poly.pdbx_strand_id
1 'polypeptide(L)'
;MRNYAKCLILCIVALLSFNMITIANAEVSKVGKIKKETYATTEDVLLNLMEPKLNKIITEKYGKEMSWYVDNVTKVELIVDHTKNPTDVWYDMKFAVRVHNPDKKGHEPLLDIIEVRVDIPNLLTEDRYKETESTLTLKLIDYIQIR
;
A
#
# COMPACT_ATOMS: atom_id res chain seq x y z
N MET A 1 -38.35 -67.96 -20.62
CA MET A 1 -37.40 -66.88 -21.00
C MET A 1 -37.95 -65.44 -20.87
N ARG A 2 -39.25 -65.20 -20.62
CA ARG A 2 -39.83 -63.82 -20.60
C ARG A 2 -39.55 -63.01 -19.33
N ASN A 3 -39.23 -63.67 -18.20
CA ASN A 3 -39.02 -62.98 -16.91
C ASN A 3 -37.57 -62.51 -16.72
N TYR A 4 -36.59 -63.19 -17.32
CA TYR A 4 -35.17 -62.81 -17.27
C TYR A 4 -34.89 -61.51 -18.04
N ALA A 5 -35.53 -61.32 -19.20
CA ALA A 5 -35.38 -60.10 -20.00
C ALA A 5 -35.93 -58.85 -19.28
N LYS A 6 -37.04 -59.00 -18.54
CA LYS A 6 -37.62 -57.91 -17.74
C LYS A 6 -36.73 -57.54 -16.55
N CYS A 7 -36.13 -58.54 -15.90
CA CYS A 7 -35.18 -58.32 -14.81
C CYS A 7 -33.90 -57.62 -15.30
N LEU A 8 -33.38 -58.03 -16.47
CA LEU A 8 -32.18 -57.45 -17.07
C LEU A 8 -32.37 -55.97 -17.44
N ILE A 9 -33.53 -55.62 -18.01
CA ILE A 9 -33.86 -54.23 -18.34
C ILE A 9 -34.00 -53.38 -17.07
N LEU A 10 -34.58 -53.94 -16.00
CA LEU A 10 -34.72 -53.23 -14.73
C LEU A 10 -33.36 -52.95 -14.06
N CYS A 11 -32.42 -53.89 -14.15
CA CYS A 11 -31.04 -53.69 -13.66
C CYS A 11 -30.28 -52.62 -14.46
N ILE A 12 -30.47 -52.55 -15.79
CA ILE A 12 -29.82 -51.54 -16.63
C ILE A 12 -30.36 -50.14 -16.32
N VAL A 13 -31.68 -50.00 -16.14
CA VAL A 13 -32.29 -48.71 -15.76
C VAL A 13 -31.82 -48.25 -14.38
N ALA A 14 -31.66 -49.17 -13.42
CA ALA A 14 -31.14 -48.87 -12.09
C ALA A 14 -29.66 -48.47 -12.08
N LEU A 15 -28.85 -49.01 -13.01
CA LEU A 15 -27.44 -48.64 -13.16
C LEU A 15 -27.28 -47.25 -13.81
N LEU A 16 -28.19 -46.85 -14.69
CA LEU A 16 -28.13 -45.55 -15.36
C LEU A 16 -28.56 -44.38 -14.45
N SER A 17 -29.41 -44.63 -13.46
CA SER A 17 -29.86 -43.60 -12.50
C SER A 17 -28.84 -43.25 -11.42
N PHE A 18 -27.73 -43.99 -11.30
CA PHE A 18 -26.70 -43.78 -10.28
C PHE A 18 -25.58 -42.80 -10.67
N ASN A 19 -25.68 -42.12 -11.82
CA ASN A 19 -24.74 -41.05 -12.19
C ASN A 19 -25.08 -39.73 -11.46
N MET A 20 -25.11 -39.78 -10.12
CA MET A 20 -25.13 -38.59 -9.30
C MET A 20 -23.71 -38.06 -9.16
N ILE A 21 -23.47 -36.97 -9.90
CA ILE A 21 -22.72 -35.79 -9.47
C ILE A 21 -21.26 -36.06 -9.05
N THR A 22 -20.38 -36.24 -10.03
CA THR A 22 -18.98 -35.84 -9.86
C THR A 22 -18.91 -34.31 -9.88
N ILE A 23 -18.99 -33.67 -8.70
CA ILE A 23 -18.62 -32.25 -8.57
C ILE A 23 -17.11 -32.17 -8.76
N ALA A 24 -16.68 -31.78 -9.95
CA ALA A 24 -15.30 -31.38 -10.20
C ALA A 24 -15.06 -30.06 -9.43
N ASN A 25 -14.44 -30.15 -8.26
CA ASN A 25 -13.92 -28.99 -7.56
C ASN A 25 -12.64 -28.54 -8.28
N ALA A 26 -12.79 -27.75 -9.33
CA ALA A 26 -11.68 -26.97 -9.86
C ALA A 26 -11.25 -25.96 -8.77
N GLU A 27 -10.06 -26.14 -8.22
CA GLU A 27 -9.51 -25.24 -7.22
C GLU A 27 -9.19 -23.90 -7.89
N VAL A 28 -10.16 -22.97 -7.83
CA VAL A 28 -9.99 -21.62 -8.40
C VAL A 28 -8.93 -20.90 -7.58
N SER A 29 -7.81 -20.58 -8.23
CA SER A 29 -6.73 -19.74 -7.69
C SER A 29 -7.31 -18.55 -6.93
N LYS A 30 -6.96 -18.43 -5.64
CA LYS A 30 -7.43 -17.35 -4.74
C LYS A 30 -7.13 -15.96 -5.29
N VAL A 31 -6.16 -15.83 -6.19
CA VAL A 31 -5.76 -14.56 -6.84
C VAL A 31 -6.88 -13.97 -7.70
N GLY A 32 -7.72 -14.82 -8.31
CA GLY A 32 -8.85 -14.35 -9.14
C GLY A 32 -10.09 -13.90 -8.36
N LYS A 33 -10.14 -14.16 -7.04
CA LYS A 33 -11.28 -13.80 -6.17
C LYS A 33 -11.09 -12.49 -5.40
N ILE A 34 -9.92 -11.86 -5.53
CA ILE A 34 -9.69 -10.55 -4.94
C ILE A 34 -10.39 -9.52 -5.81
N LYS A 35 -11.47 -8.91 -5.31
CA LYS A 35 -11.99 -7.68 -5.90
C LYS A 35 -10.86 -6.65 -5.80
N LYS A 36 -10.27 -6.30 -6.93
CA LYS A 36 -9.26 -5.24 -7.03
C LYS A 36 -10.03 -3.93 -6.93
N GLU A 37 -10.25 -3.45 -5.71
CA GLU A 37 -11.12 -2.29 -5.46
C GLU A 37 -10.39 -0.95 -5.59
N THR A 38 -9.05 -0.92 -5.65
CA THR A 38 -8.30 0.34 -5.74
C THR A 38 -7.05 0.20 -6.61
N TYR A 39 -6.90 1.12 -7.57
CA TYR A 39 -5.64 1.36 -8.26
C TYR A 39 -4.88 2.44 -7.47
N ALA A 40 -3.66 2.15 -7.03
CA ALA A 40 -2.79 3.12 -6.38
C ALA A 40 -1.83 3.73 -7.41
N THR A 41 -1.64 5.04 -7.37
CA THR A 41 -0.59 5.72 -8.12
C THR A 41 0.78 5.51 -7.45
N THR A 42 1.86 5.83 -8.15
CA THR A 42 3.22 5.80 -7.56
C THR A 42 3.34 6.76 -6.37
N GLU A 43 2.63 7.90 -6.42
CA GLU A 43 2.57 8.85 -5.31
C GLU A 43 1.87 8.26 -4.10
N ASP A 44 0.71 7.61 -4.29
CA ASP A 44 -0.02 6.95 -3.19
C ASP A 44 0.84 5.90 -2.49
N VAL A 45 1.59 5.10 -3.26
CA VAL A 45 2.50 4.10 -2.69
C VAL A 45 3.61 4.76 -1.89
N LEU A 46 4.24 5.82 -2.41
CA LEU A 46 5.29 6.53 -1.70
C LEU A 46 4.77 7.17 -0.41
N LEU A 47 3.60 7.83 -0.47
CA LEU A 47 2.96 8.45 0.68
C LEU A 47 2.63 7.42 1.75
N ASN A 48 2.09 6.26 1.38
CA ASN A 48 1.80 5.17 2.34
C ASN A 48 3.07 4.68 3.07
N LEU A 49 4.21 4.63 2.39
CA LEU A 49 5.49 4.26 3.03
C LEU A 49 5.98 5.33 4.01
N MET A 50 5.62 6.59 3.77
CA MET A 50 6.03 7.76 4.55
C MET A 50 5.04 8.10 5.68
N GLU A 51 3.78 7.69 5.53
CA GLU A 51 2.64 8.08 6.36
C GLU A 51 2.88 7.88 7.86
N PRO A 52 3.41 6.74 8.36
CA PRO A 52 3.63 6.57 9.79
C PRO A 52 4.58 7.62 10.38
N LYS A 53 5.59 8.04 9.60
CA LYS A 53 6.58 9.03 10.02
C LYS A 53 6.05 10.45 9.90
N LEU A 54 5.31 10.76 8.83
CA LEU A 54 4.62 12.04 8.68
C LEU A 54 3.57 12.24 9.78
N ASN A 55 2.80 11.19 10.13
CA ASN A 55 1.81 11.23 11.19
C ASN A 55 2.46 11.57 12.54
N LYS A 56 3.61 10.95 12.84
CA LYS A 56 4.38 11.26 14.04
C LYS A 56 4.84 12.73 14.05
N ILE A 57 5.40 13.22 12.96
CA ILE A 57 5.85 14.62 12.82
C ILE A 57 4.70 15.60 13.09
N ILE A 58 3.54 15.39 12.46
CA ILE A 58 2.38 16.28 12.60
C ILE A 58 1.83 16.22 14.03
N THR A 59 1.72 15.02 14.61
CA THR A 59 1.27 14.82 15.99
C THR A 59 2.19 15.53 16.99
N GLU A 60 3.50 15.43 16.82
CA GLU A 60 4.48 16.12 17.67
C GLU A 60 4.37 17.63 17.55
N LYS A 61 4.09 18.16 16.34
CA LYS A 61 3.94 19.60 16.12
C LYS A 61 2.67 20.18 16.74
N TYR A 62 1.55 19.46 16.67
CA TYR A 62 0.28 19.91 17.24
C TYR A 62 0.07 19.51 18.70
N GLY A 63 0.91 18.62 19.23
CA GLY A 63 0.79 18.07 20.60
C GLY A 63 -0.39 17.10 20.76
N LYS A 64 -1.03 16.70 19.65
CA LYS A 64 -2.16 15.78 19.61
C LYS A 64 -2.33 15.20 18.21
N GLU A 65 -3.08 14.12 18.13
CA GLU A 65 -3.44 13.50 16.85
C GLU A 65 -4.33 14.45 16.03
N MET A 66 -3.98 14.57 14.75
CA MET A 66 -4.69 15.40 13.77
C MET A 66 -5.02 14.51 12.57
N SER A 67 -6.16 14.74 11.91
CA SER A 67 -6.38 14.11 10.61
C SER A 67 -5.76 14.98 9.53
N TRP A 68 -5.00 14.38 8.63
CA TRP A 68 -4.27 15.10 7.62
C TRP A 68 -4.24 14.32 6.31
N TYR A 69 -3.99 15.04 5.22
CA TYR A 69 -3.71 14.44 3.93
C TYR A 69 -2.79 15.36 3.12
N VAL A 70 -2.00 14.79 2.21
CA VAL A 70 -1.13 15.56 1.32
C VAL A 70 -1.99 16.13 0.19
N ASP A 71 -2.05 17.46 0.10
CA ASP A 71 -2.70 18.15 -1.03
C ASP A 71 -1.79 18.05 -2.28
N ASN A 72 -0.47 18.20 -2.10
CA ASN A 72 0.50 18.15 -3.19
C ASN A 72 1.93 17.87 -2.72
N VAL A 73 2.73 17.18 -3.55
CA VAL A 73 4.20 17.14 -3.43
C VAL A 73 4.78 18.31 -4.23
N THR A 74 5.16 19.36 -3.53
CA THR A 74 5.64 20.62 -4.14
C THR A 74 7.10 20.58 -4.59
N LYS A 75 7.91 19.65 -4.07
CA LYS A 75 9.34 19.52 -4.38
C LYS A 75 9.79 18.07 -4.21
N VAL A 76 10.58 17.57 -5.15
CA VAL A 76 11.36 16.33 -5.03
C VAL A 76 12.71 16.56 -5.70
N GLU A 77 13.79 16.53 -4.92
CA GLU A 77 15.15 16.66 -5.41
C GLU A 77 16.01 15.49 -4.92
N LEU A 78 16.81 14.90 -5.81
CA LEU A 78 17.86 13.97 -5.40
C LEU A 78 19.11 14.77 -5.09
N ILE A 79 19.58 14.68 -3.84
CA ILE A 79 20.81 15.32 -3.39
C ILE A 79 21.92 14.27 -3.35
N VAL A 80 23.05 14.60 -3.97
CA VAL A 80 24.28 13.81 -3.95
C VAL A 80 25.39 14.70 -3.40
N ASP A 81 25.77 14.46 -2.15
CA ASP A 81 26.78 15.23 -1.44
C ASP A 81 28.15 14.53 -1.50
N HIS A 82 28.99 15.00 -2.42
CA HIS A 82 30.37 14.55 -2.59
C HIS A 82 31.36 15.20 -1.61
N THR A 83 30.91 16.08 -0.72
CA THR A 83 31.79 16.67 0.30
C THR A 83 32.09 15.68 1.44
N LYS A 84 31.28 14.62 1.57
CA LYS A 84 31.44 13.53 2.54
C LYS A 84 32.06 12.28 1.89
N ASN A 85 32.77 11.48 2.70
CA ASN A 85 33.27 10.17 2.31
C ASN A 85 32.81 9.10 3.32
N PRO A 86 31.93 8.16 2.95
CA PRO A 86 31.38 7.97 1.60
C PRO A 86 30.41 9.09 1.18
N THR A 87 30.19 9.22 -0.13
CA THR A 87 29.18 10.13 -0.71
C THR A 87 27.84 9.90 -0.01
N ASP A 88 27.21 10.97 0.44
CA ASP A 88 25.90 10.94 1.08
C ASP A 88 24.81 11.23 0.05
N VAL A 89 23.72 10.46 0.06
CA VAL A 89 22.67 10.51 -0.98
C VAL A 89 21.30 10.42 -0.33
N TRP A 90 20.42 11.38 -0.65
CA TRP A 90 19.05 11.40 -0.13
C TRP A 90 18.11 12.14 -1.06
N TYR A 91 16.80 11.94 -0.88
CA TYR A 91 15.80 12.82 -1.48
C TYR A 91 15.42 13.93 -0.51
N ASP A 92 15.38 15.16 -1.00
CA ASP A 92 14.78 16.29 -0.33
C ASP A 92 13.37 16.51 -0.90
N MET A 93 12.37 16.38 -0.03
CA MET A 93 10.96 16.40 -0.42
C MET A 93 10.17 17.44 0.37
N LYS A 94 9.27 18.16 -0.30
CA LYS A 94 8.41 19.18 0.31
C LYS A 94 6.95 18.92 -0.01
N PHE A 95 6.13 18.78 1.03
CA PHE A 95 4.71 18.48 0.95
C PHE A 95 3.88 19.67 1.38
N ALA A 96 2.84 20.00 0.62
CA ALA A 96 1.72 20.79 1.10
C ALA A 96 0.70 19.84 1.74
N VAL A 97 0.40 20.03 3.01
CA VAL A 97 -0.40 19.13 3.82
C VAL A 97 -1.59 19.87 4.38
N ARG A 98 -2.76 19.29 4.20
CA ARG A 98 -3.98 19.79 4.82
C ARG A 98 -4.21 19.10 6.15
N VAL A 99 -4.37 19.88 7.21
CA VAL A 99 -4.51 19.36 8.58
C VAL A 99 -5.84 19.81 9.18
N HIS A 100 -6.53 18.87 9.80
CA HIS A 100 -7.82 19.07 10.46
C HIS A 100 -7.75 18.67 11.92
N ASN A 101 -8.35 19.51 12.75
CA ASN A 101 -8.46 19.27 14.18
C ASN A 101 -9.77 18.52 14.46
N PRO A 102 -9.72 17.25 14.89
CA PRO A 102 -10.93 16.45 15.08
C PRO A 102 -11.85 16.99 16.20
N ASP A 103 -11.29 17.71 17.18
CA ASP A 103 -12.03 18.20 18.35
C ASP A 103 -12.80 19.50 18.07
N LYS A 104 -12.57 20.11 16.91
CA LYS A 104 -13.01 21.47 16.57
C LYS A 104 -14.09 21.41 15.50
N LYS A 105 -15.37 21.42 15.91
CA LYS A 105 -16.51 21.43 14.98
C LYS A 105 -16.53 22.73 14.16
N GLY A 106 -16.55 22.60 12.84
CA GLY A 106 -16.80 23.71 11.89
C GLY A 106 -15.58 24.52 11.46
N HIS A 107 -14.35 24.00 11.62
CA HIS A 107 -13.16 24.75 11.24
C HIS A 107 -12.66 24.43 9.83
N GLU A 108 -12.26 25.49 9.13
CA GLU A 108 -11.52 25.40 7.89
C GLU A 108 -10.22 24.62 8.09
N PRO A 109 -9.84 23.80 7.11
CA PRO A 109 -8.57 23.11 7.14
C PRO A 109 -7.39 24.08 7.25
N LEU A 110 -6.38 23.69 8.02
CA LEU A 110 -5.10 24.38 8.03
C LEU A 110 -4.24 23.85 6.88
N LEU A 111 -3.45 24.73 6.28
CA LEU A 111 -2.45 24.36 5.28
C LEU A 111 -1.07 24.47 5.91
N ASP A 112 -0.37 23.36 5.95
CA ASP A 112 1.00 23.27 6.45
C ASP A 112 1.94 22.85 5.31
N ILE A 113 3.22 23.18 5.45
CA ILE A 113 4.27 22.71 4.57
C ILE A 113 5.27 21.90 5.40
N ILE A 114 5.56 20.68 4.95
CA ILE A 114 6.51 19.77 5.59
C ILE A 114 7.64 19.49 4.62
N GLU A 115 8.87 19.77 5.04
CA GLU A 115 10.08 19.46 4.28
C GLU A 115 10.85 18.34 4.99
N VAL A 116 11.17 17.26 4.28
CA VAL A 116 11.80 16.08 4.85
C VAL A 116 12.95 15.59 3.98
N ARG A 117 13.98 15.10 4.66
CA ARG A 117 15.04 14.29 4.08
C ARG A 117 14.60 12.82 4.10
N VAL A 118 14.54 12.19 2.94
CA VAL A 118 14.25 10.77 2.75
C VAL A 118 15.54 10.03 2.40
N ASP A 119 16.05 9.27 3.36
CA ASP A 119 17.20 8.40 3.16
C ASP A 119 16.72 7.00 2.70
N ILE A 120 17.15 6.60 1.51
CA ILE A 120 16.92 5.27 0.95
C ILE A 120 18.27 4.54 0.94
N PRO A 121 18.45 3.50 1.76
CA PRO A 121 19.71 2.74 1.77
C PRO A 121 19.99 2.16 0.38
N ASN A 122 21.27 2.10 0.00
CA ASN A 122 21.73 1.45 -1.23
C ASN A 122 21.21 2.08 -2.54
N LEU A 123 20.72 3.33 -2.54
CA LEU A 123 20.12 3.96 -3.74
C LEU A 123 21.07 3.99 -4.97
N LEU A 124 22.36 4.26 -4.73
CA LEU A 124 23.38 4.42 -5.78
C LEU A 124 24.53 3.40 -5.67
N THR A 125 24.35 2.30 -4.94
CA THR A 125 25.36 1.24 -4.84
C THR A 125 25.13 0.16 -5.89
N GLU A 126 26.17 -0.60 -6.25
CA GLU A 126 26.05 -1.78 -7.13
C GLU A 126 25.09 -2.84 -6.56
N ASP A 127 24.95 -2.83 -5.23
CA ASP A 127 24.11 -3.76 -4.46
C ASP A 127 22.65 -3.32 -4.35
N ARG A 128 22.21 -2.28 -5.07
CA ARG A 128 20.84 -1.74 -4.99
C ARG A 128 19.70 -2.74 -5.27
N TYR A 129 20.01 -3.88 -5.90
CA TYR A 129 19.06 -4.96 -6.19
C TYR A 129 19.23 -6.18 -5.29
N LYS A 130 20.24 -6.18 -4.41
CA LYS A 130 20.43 -7.27 -3.45
C LYS A 130 19.45 -7.10 -2.30
N GLU A 131 18.92 -8.22 -1.84
CA GLU A 131 18.12 -8.26 -0.63
C GLU A 131 18.99 -7.81 0.54
N THR A 132 18.65 -6.64 1.08
CA THR A 132 19.32 -6.01 2.21
C THR A 132 18.25 -5.57 3.18
N GLU A 133 18.56 -5.49 4.48
CA GLU A 133 17.66 -4.88 5.47
C GLU A 133 17.65 -3.36 5.30
N SER A 134 17.06 -2.88 4.19
CA SER A 134 16.99 -1.47 3.86
C SER A 134 15.63 -0.91 4.26
N THR A 135 15.58 -0.20 5.39
CA THR A 135 14.38 0.55 5.79
C THR A 135 14.51 2.01 5.37
N LEU A 136 13.53 2.53 4.65
CA LEU A 136 13.44 3.95 4.30
C LEU A 136 13.34 4.81 5.57
N THR A 137 14.16 5.86 5.67
CA THR A 137 14.12 6.79 6.82
C THR A 137 13.75 8.20 6.43
N LEU A 138 12.96 8.86 7.28
CA LEU A 138 12.55 10.25 7.12
C LEU A 138 13.13 11.04 8.29
N LYS A 139 13.67 12.20 7.98
CA LYS A 139 14.10 13.21 8.95
C LYS A 139 13.42 14.52 8.59
N LEU A 140 12.79 15.16 9.56
CA LEU A 140 12.22 16.49 9.38
C LEU A 140 13.35 17.49 9.12
N ILE A 141 13.25 18.25 8.01
CA ILE A 141 14.11 19.40 7.72
C ILE A 141 13.42 20.65 8.25
N ASP A 142 12.17 20.90 7.83
CA ASP A 142 11.41 22.09 8.22
C ASP A 142 9.90 21.81 8.31
N TYR A 143 9.21 22.62 9.10
CA TYR A 143 7.76 22.57 9.28
C TYR A 143 7.19 23.98 9.38
N ILE A 144 6.39 24.37 8.39
CA ILE A 144 5.81 25.71 8.28
C ILE A 144 4.29 25.62 8.39
N GLN A 145 3.71 26.35 9.33
CA GLN A 145 2.25 26.51 9.44
C GLN A 145 1.81 27.77 8.69
N ILE A 146 0.99 27.62 7.64
CA ILE A 146 0.43 28.76 6.92
C ILE A 146 -0.84 29.19 7.67
N ARG A 147 -0.74 30.31 8.38
CA ARG A 147 -1.86 30.91 9.14
C ARG A 147 -2.55 32.00 8.33
#